data_AF-A0A3M9ZQU2-F1
#
_entry.id   AF-A0A3M9ZQU2-F1
#
_cell.length_a   1.000
_cell.length_b   1.000
_cell.length_c   1.000
_cell.angle_alpha   90.00
_cell.angle_beta   90.00
_cell.angle_gamma   90.00
#
_symmetry.space_group_name_H-M   'P 1'
#
loop_
_entity.id
_entity.type
_entity.pdbx_description
1 polymer ?
#
loop_
_entity_poly.entity_id
_entity_poly.type
_entity_poly.pdbx_seq_one_letter_code
_entity_poly.pdbx_strand_id
1 'polypeptide(L)' 'SDIFVCERCGLVAYHDVKQRKYVCRVCGDKAKVSSVSVAYAFKLLLQEMQSLNVAPRLLIREKV' A
#
# COMPACT_ATOMS: atom_id res chain seq x y z
N SER A 1 -0.59 -7.12 -11.24
CA SER A 1 -1.66 -6.91 -10.24
C SER A 1 -1.38 -5.62 -9.51
N ASP A 2 -2.36 -4.73 -9.42
CA ASP A 2 -2.13 -3.40 -8.85
C ASP A 2 -2.33 -3.44 -7.32
N ILE A 3 -1.39 -2.83 -6.60
CA ILE A 3 -1.45 -2.61 -5.17
C ILE A 3 -1.48 -1.11 -4.90
N PHE A 4 -2.26 -0.71 -3.91
CA PHE A 4 -2.30 0.68 -3.46
C PHE A 4 -1.31 0.85 -2.33
N VAL A 5 -0.37 1.77 -2.48
CA VAL A 5 0.67 2.02 -1.48
C VAL A 5 0.65 3.50 -1.14
N CYS A 6 0.76 3.82 0.14
CA CYS A 6 0.82 5.20 0.59
C CYS A 6 2.25 5.74 0.51
N GLU A 7 2.41 6.92 -0.08
CA GLU A 7 3.71 7.59 -0.25
C GLU A 7 4.33 8.04 1.08
N ARG A 8 3.52 8.27 2.12
CA ARG A 8 4.00 8.69 3.45
C ARG A 8 4.35 7.52 4.36
N CYS A 9 3.41 6.58 4.51
CA CYS A 9 3.55 5.45 5.45
C CYS A 9 4.31 4.27 4.81
N GLY A 10 4.41 4.19 3.47
CA GLY A 10 4.99 3.04 2.76
C GLY A 10 4.21 1.73 2.96
N LEU A 11 3.05 1.79 3.61
CA LEU A 11 2.19 0.63 3.82
C LEU A 11 1.18 0.50 2.69
N VAL A 12 0.71 -0.73 2.51
CA VAL A 12 -0.39 -1.03 1.60
C VAL A 12 -1.66 -0.35 2.14
N ALA A 13 -2.26 0.49 1.30
CA ALA A 13 -3.54 1.14 1.54
C ALA A 13 -4.68 0.28 0.98
N TYR A 14 -5.90 0.50 1.47
CA TYR A 14 -7.09 -0.13 0.92
C TYR A 14 -8.02 0.93 0.32
N HIS A 15 -8.83 0.49 -0.63
CA HIS A 15 -9.83 1.32 -1.27
C HIS A 15 -11.18 1.11 -0.55
N ASP A 16 -11.69 2.16 0.10
CA ASP A 16 -13.02 2.16 0.68
C ASP A 16 -14.04 2.52 -0.40
N VAL A 17 -14.72 1.49 -0.91
CA VAL A 17 -15.73 1.64 -1.98
C VAL A 17 -16.95 2.43 -1.51
N LYS A 18 -17.29 2.40 -0.20
CA LYS A 18 -18.46 3.10 0.34
C LYS A 18 -18.24 4.60 0.34
N GLN A 19 -17.03 5.04 0.67
CA GLN A 19 -16.66 6.46 0.72
C GLN A 19 -15.96 6.95 -0.55
N ARG A 20 -15.64 6.03 -1.50
CA ARG A 20 -14.82 6.29 -2.69
C ARG A 20 -13.48 6.96 -2.36
N LYS A 21 -12.83 6.51 -1.29
CA LYS A 21 -11.57 7.08 -0.79
C LYS A 21 -10.51 5.99 -0.58
N TYR A 22 -9.26 6.35 -0.81
CA TYR A 22 -8.11 5.53 -0.43
C TYR A 22 -7.68 5.86 0.98
N VAL A 23 -7.57 4.85 1.85
CA VAL A 23 -7.29 5.06 3.27
C VAL A 23 -6.04 4.25 3.66
N CYS A 24 -5.00 4.92 4.20
CA CYS A 24 -3.91 4.25 4.95
C CYS A 24 -4.34 4.16 6.41
N ARG A 25 -4.21 2.97 7.03
CA ARG A 25 -4.50 2.74 8.45
C ARG A 25 -3.72 3.66 9.40
N VAL A 26 -2.54 4.14 8.98
CA VAL A 26 -1.64 4.97 9.80
C VAL A 26 -1.81 6.46 9.53
N CYS A 27 -2.03 6.85 8.28
CA CYS A 27 -2.06 8.27 7.89
C CYS A 27 -3.47 8.86 7.73
N GLY A 28 -4.53 8.03 7.75
CA GLY A 28 -5.92 8.48 7.59
C GLY A 28 -6.14 9.29 6.31
N ASP A 29 -6.88 10.39 6.42
CA ASP A 29 -7.24 11.28 5.29
C ASP A 29 -6.07 12.04 4.67
N LYS A 30 -4.92 12.16 5.34
CA LYS A 30 -3.72 12.83 4.79
C LYS A 30 -2.84 11.92 3.95
N ALA A 31 -3.24 10.65 3.78
CA ALA A 31 -2.51 9.66 3.01
C ALA A 31 -2.61 9.96 1.50
N LYS A 32 -1.48 10.20 0.85
CA LYS A 32 -1.39 10.18 -0.62
C LYS A 32 -1.11 8.75 -1.05
N VAL A 33 -2.03 8.17 -1.81
CA VAL A 33 -1.99 6.77 -2.23
C VAL A 33 -1.76 6.70 -3.71
N SER A 34 -0.79 5.87 -4.09
CA SER A 34 -0.39 5.66 -5.48
C SER A 34 -0.53 4.18 -5.83
N SER A 35 -1.04 3.91 -7.02
CA SER A 35 -1.18 2.54 -7.55
C SER A 35 0.15 2.08 -8.13
N VAL A 36 0.68 0.97 -7.62
CA VAL A 36 1.91 0.35 -8.12
C VAL A 36 1.56 -1.00 -8.69
N SER A 37 1.94 -1.25 -9.94
CA SER A 37 1.77 -2.56 -10.55
C SER A 37 2.91 -3.49 -10.12
N VAL A 38 2.56 -4.61 -9.50
CA VAL A 38 3.52 -5.62 -9.02
C VAL A 38 3.11 -7.02 -9.47
N ALA A 39 4.05 -7.95 -9.43
CA ALA A 39 3.77 -9.36 -9.61
C ALA A 39 2.91 -9.88 -8.44
N TYR A 40 1.98 -10.79 -8.72
CA TYR A 40 1.10 -11.36 -7.70
C TYR A 40 1.87 -12.07 -6.58
N ALA A 41 2.95 -12.79 -6.94
CA ALA A 41 3.82 -13.44 -5.97
C ALA A 41 4.44 -12.45 -4.97
N PHE A 42 4.80 -11.25 -5.41
CA PHE A 42 5.33 -10.20 -4.53
C PHE A 42 4.27 -9.67 -3.58
N LYS A 43 3.02 -9.52 -4.05
CA LYS A 43 1.89 -9.15 -3.19
C LYS A 43 1.67 -10.16 -2.06
N LEU A 44 1.72 -11.47 -2.37
CA LEU A 44 1.62 -12.53 -1.38
C LEU A 44 2.76 -12.47 -0.36
N LEU A 45 4.01 -12.33 -0.83
CA LEU A 45 5.17 -12.19 0.05
C LEU A 45 5.01 -11.04 1.04
N LEU A 46 4.52 -9.88 0.60
CA LEU A 46 4.26 -8.75 1.49
C LEU A 46 3.20 -9.06 2.56
N GLN A 47 2.20 -9.87 2.23
CA GLN A 47 1.17 -10.31 3.18
C GLN A 47 1.72 -11.32 4.19
N GLU A 48 2.58 -12.25 3.76
CA GLU A 48 3.28 -13.19 4.65
C GLU A 48 4.27 -12.47 5.60
N MET A 49 4.95 -11.42 5.12
CA MET A 49 5.77 -10.60 6.01
C MET A 49 4.91 -9.91 7.08
N GLN A 50 3.72 -9.41 6.71
CA GLN A 50 2.80 -8.77 7.66
C GLN A 50 2.21 -9.76 8.68
N SER A 51 1.98 -11.02 8.30
CA SER A 51 1.53 -12.07 9.24
C SER A 51 2.61 -12.44 10.25
N LEU A 52 3.89 -12.27 9.90
CA LEU A 52 5.05 -12.42 10.78
C LEU A 52 5.35 -11.18 11.65
N ASN A 53 4.42 -10.23 11.77
CA ASN A 53 4.60 -8.94 12.43
C ASN A 53 5.72 -8.07 11.84
N VAL A 54 6.19 -8.35 10.62
CA VAL A 54 7.13 -7.49 9.91
C VAL A 54 6.33 -6.49 9.08
N ALA A 55 6.56 -5.20 9.30
CA ALA A 55 5.88 -4.14 8.55
C ALA A 55 6.74 -3.69 7.35
N PRO A 56 6.52 -4.24 6.13
CA PRO A 56 7.27 -3.81 4.96
C PRO A 56 6.91 -2.35 4.62
N ARG A 57 7.93 -1.48 4.61
CA ARG A 57 7.81 -0.07 4.23
C ARG A 57 8.32 0.09 2.80
N LEU A 58 7.40 0.30 1.87
CA LEU A 58 7.69 0.51 0.45
C LEU A 58 7.98 1.99 0.22
N LEU A 59 9.17 2.28 -0.32
CA LEU A 59 9.54 3.63 -0.75
C LEU A 59 9.22 3.75 -2.25
N ILE A 60 8.11 4.41 -2.54
CA ILE A 60 7.70 4.66 -3.92
C ILE A 60 8.52 5.84 -4.46
N ARG A 61 9.07 5.68 -5.66
CA ARG A 61 9.64 6.79 -6.43
C ARG A 61 8.94 6.84 -7.78
N GLU A 62 8.67 8.04 -8.26
CA GLU A 62 8.22 8.23 -9.63
C GLU A 62 9.30 7.74 -10.60
N LYS A 63 8.86 7.08 -11.66
CA LYS A 63 9.74 6.65 -12.74
C LYS A 63 9.94 7.87 -13.64
N VAL A 64 11.13 8.48 -13.57
CA VAL A 64 11.59 9.52 -14.51
C VAL A 64 11.88 8.88 -15.86
#